data_AF-A0A8S2YN40-F1
#
_entry.id   AF-A0A8S2YN40-F1
#
_cell.length_a   1.000
_cell.length_b   1.000
_cell.length_c   1.000
_cell.angle_alpha   90.00
_cell.angle_beta   90.00
_cell.angle_gamma   90.00
#
_symmetry.space_group_name_H-M   'P 1'
#
loop_
_entity.id
_entity.type
_entity.pdbx_description
1 polymer ?
#
loop_
_entity_poly.entity_id
_entity_poly.type
_entity_poly.pdbx_seq_one_letter_code
_entity_poly.pdbx_strand_id
1 'polypeptide(L)'
;LGWIDNYNGLSGMYVSFGKGMLRTMLGNKYAAADVVPVDIVVNMMIAVAWYTAAINQSKNIAVYHCSLDKCPSWGQLATYAIEHVHNNPFENPITIPNW
;
A
#
# COMPACT_ATOMS: atom_id res chain seq x y z
N LEU A 1 -0.16 -16.82 5.86
CA LEU A 1 0.89 -15.90 5.36
C LEU A 1 0.33 -15.21 4.13
N GLY A 2 -0.42 -14.13 4.33
CA GLY A 2 -0.92 -13.26 3.25
C GLY A 2 0.00 -12.05 3.04
N TRP A 3 -0.26 -11.31 1.96
CA TRP A 3 0.41 -10.03 1.65
C TRP A 3 0.31 -9.05 2.83
N ILE A 4 -0.87 -8.93 3.43
CA ILE A 4 -1.12 -7.97 4.52
C ILE A 4 -0.74 -8.54 5.89
N ASP A 5 -0.76 -9.86 6.07
CA ASP A 5 -0.39 -10.52 7.34
C ASP A 5 1.13 -10.58 7.58
N ASN A 6 1.92 -10.18 6.60
CA ASN A 6 3.37 -10.26 6.67
C ASN A 6 3.97 -8.88 7.02
N TYR A 7 4.63 -8.79 8.17
CA TYR A 7 5.35 -7.57 8.56
C TYR A 7 6.64 -7.34 7.75
N ASN A 8 7.06 -8.28 6.89
CA ASN A 8 8.28 -8.14 6.08
C ASN A 8 8.14 -7.17 4.88
N GLY A 9 7.17 -6.25 4.89
CA GLY A 9 6.91 -5.31 3.79
C GLY A 9 6.26 -4.01 4.25
N LEU A 10 5.48 -3.39 3.37
CA LEU A 10 4.80 -2.11 3.65
C LEU A 10 3.97 -2.16 4.93
N SER A 11 3.28 -3.27 5.22
CA SER A 11 2.51 -3.43 6.47
C SER A 11 3.37 -3.25 7.72
N GLY A 12 4.56 -3.85 7.78
CA GLY A 12 5.47 -3.67 8.92
C GLY A 12 6.06 -2.28 9.01
N MET A 13 6.29 -1.63 7.86
CA MET A 13 6.71 -0.23 7.81
C MET A 13 5.65 0.68 8.44
N TYR A 14 4.37 0.53 8.07
CA TYR A 14 3.29 1.34 8.64
C TYR A 14 3.06 1.06 10.13
N VAL A 15 3.17 -0.19 10.57
CA VAL A 15 3.07 -0.53 12.01
C VAL A 15 4.24 0.07 12.81
N SER A 16 5.46 -0.02 12.29
CA SER A 16 6.64 0.58 12.92
C SER A 16 6.53 2.11 12.99
N PHE A 17 5.96 2.71 11.95
CA PHE A 17 5.64 4.14 11.91
C PHE A 17 4.58 4.50 12.96
N GLY A 18 3.44 3.82 12.98
CA GLY A 18 2.34 4.11 13.90
C GLY A 18 2.69 3.90 15.38
N LYS A 19 3.61 2.97 15.68
CA LYS A 19 4.16 2.77 17.04
C LYS A 19 5.26 3.77 17.41
N GLY A 20 5.71 4.62 16.49
CA GLY A 20 6.77 5.61 16.72
C GLY A 20 8.20 5.05 16.67
N MET A 21 8.39 3.84 16.13
CA MET A 21 9.71 3.21 15.95
C MET A 21 10.41 3.72 14.69
N LEU A 22 9.66 3.89 13.60
CA LEU A 22 10.20 4.38 12.34
C LEU A 22 10.15 5.91 12.32
N ARG A 23 11.31 6.55 12.47
CA ARG A 23 11.43 8.02 12.50
C ARG A 23 11.82 8.65 11.17
N THR A 24 12.63 7.94 10.37
CA THR A 24 13.13 8.45 9.09
C THR A 24 13.11 7.34 8.05
N MET A 25 12.79 7.72 6.81
CA MET A 25 12.87 6.86 5.64
C MET A 25 13.74 7.55 4.60
N LEU A 26 14.81 6.88 4.17
CA LEU A 26 15.70 7.42 3.14
C LEU A 26 15.02 7.27 1.77
N GLY A 27 14.77 8.38 1.10
CA GLY A 27 14.14 8.37 -0.22
C GLY A 27 13.78 9.76 -0.73
N ASN A 28 13.30 9.82 -1.97
CA ASN A 28 12.78 11.05 -2.54
C ASN A 28 11.33 11.25 -2.12
N LYS A 29 11.07 12.24 -1.26
CA LYS A 29 9.72 12.59 -0.81
C LYS A 29 8.77 13.04 -1.93
N TYR A 30 9.30 13.43 -3.09
CA TYR A 30 8.53 13.83 -4.26
C TYR A 30 8.32 12.69 -5.26
N ALA A 31 8.93 11.52 -5.05
CA ALA A 31 8.68 10.37 -5.89
C ALA A 31 7.26 9.83 -5.67
N ALA A 32 6.67 9.30 -6.74
CA ALA A 32 5.36 8.65 -6.72
C ALA A 32 5.39 7.40 -5.82
N ALA A 33 4.40 7.27 -4.95
CA ALA A 33 4.15 6.10 -4.13
C ALA A 33 3.00 5.28 -4.75
N ASP A 34 3.34 4.33 -5.62
CA ASP A 34 2.37 3.41 -6.23
C ASP A 34 2.00 2.28 -5.26
N VAL A 35 1.22 2.66 -4.24
CA VAL A 35 0.71 1.73 -3.22
C VAL A 35 -0.75 1.43 -3.54
N VAL A 36 -0.99 0.26 -4.13
CA VAL A 36 -2.34 -0.18 -4.50
C VAL A 36 -3.02 -0.90 -3.33
N PRO A 37 -4.24 -0.51 -2.92
CA PRO A 37 -5.03 -1.25 -1.95
C PRO A 37 -5.29 -2.69 -2.41
N VAL A 38 -5.19 -3.66 -1.51
CA VAL A 38 -5.35 -5.08 -1.83
C VAL A 38 -6.73 -5.39 -2.43
N ASP A 39 -7.77 -4.69 -2.01
CA ASP A 39 -9.14 -4.90 -2.50
C ASP A 39 -9.26 -4.59 -4.00
N ILE A 40 -8.53 -3.59 -4.49
CA ILE A 40 -8.48 -3.26 -5.92
C ILE A 40 -7.82 -4.40 -6.70
N VAL A 41 -6.70 -4.92 -6.18
CA VAL A 41 -5.97 -6.04 -6.79
C VAL A 41 -6.85 -7.29 -6.84
N VAL A 42 -7.57 -7.60 -5.75
CA VAL A 42 -8.49 -8.75 -5.68
C VAL A 42 -9.65 -8.62 -6.66
N ASN A 43 -10.31 -7.45 -6.69
CA ASN A 43 -11.38 -7.19 -7.64
C ASN A 43 -10.90 -7.31 -9.09
N MET A 44 -9.70 -6.80 -9.37
CA MET A 44 -9.08 -6.93 -10.69
C MET A 44 -8.80 -8.39 -11.05
N MET A 45 -8.27 -9.21 -10.13
CA MET A 45 -8.03 -10.64 -10.39
C MET A 45 -9.32 -11.37 -10.75
N ILE A 46 -10.42 -11.10 -10.05
CA ILE A 46 -11.73 -11.69 -10.34
C ILE A 46 -12.22 -11.25 -11.72
N ALA A 47 -12.15 -9.94 -12.01
CA ALA A 47 -12.58 -9.40 -13.29
C ALA A 47 -11.77 -9.95 -14.46
N VAL A 48 -10.44 -10.05 -14.31
CA VAL A 48 -9.53 -10.62 -15.31
C VAL A 48 -9.84 -12.10 -15.52
N ALA A 49 -10.06 -12.88 -14.45
CA ALA A 49 -10.40 -14.30 -14.57
C ALA A 49 -11.68 -14.50 -15.41
N TRP A 50 -12.73 -13.72 -15.13
CA TRP A 50 -13.96 -13.75 -15.92
C TRP A 50 -13.72 -13.32 -17.37
N TYR A 51 -13.00 -12.21 -17.59
CA TYR A 51 -12.71 -11.68 -18.92
C TYR A 51 -11.92 -12.67 -19.78
N THR A 52 -10.89 -13.30 -19.22
CA THR A 52 -10.08 -14.30 -19.92
C THR A 52 -10.91 -15.53 -20.29
N ALA A 53 -11.77 -16.02 -19.39
CA ALA A 53 -12.60 -17.19 -19.66
C ALA A 53 -13.73 -16.90 -20.67
N ALA A 54 -14.40 -15.76 -20.55
CA ALA A 54 -15.61 -15.44 -21.30
C ALA A 54 -15.35 -14.70 -22.62
N ILE A 55 -14.29 -13.88 -22.70
CA ILE A 55 -14.09 -12.94 -23.81
C ILE A 55 -12.75 -13.19 -24.50
N ASN A 56 -11.65 -13.22 -23.75
CA ASN A 56 -10.30 -13.29 -24.30
C ASN A 56 -9.70 -14.70 -24.20
N GLN A 57 -10.28 -15.64 -24.95
CA GLN A 57 -9.82 -17.05 -25.03
C GLN A 57 -8.56 -17.22 -25.91
N SER A 58 -7.75 -16.17 -26.01
CA SER A 58 -6.50 -16.20 -26.77
C SER A 58 -5.54 -17.24 -26.17
N LYS A 59 -4.77 -17.91 -27.03
CA LYS A 59 -3.69 -18.82 -26.61
C LYS A 59 -2.46 -18.06 -26.09
N ASN A 60 -2.41 -16.74 -26.28
CA ASN A 60 -1.32 -15.90 -25.78
C ASN A 60 -1.55 -15.55 -24.31
N ILE A 61 -0.48 -15.57 -23.53
CA ILE A 61 -0.52 -15.18 -22.12
C ILE A 61 -0.70 -13.66 -22.03
N ALA A 62 -1.85 -13.22 -21.50
CA ALA A 62 -2.11 -11.83 -21.23
C ALA A 62 -1.49 -11.41 -19.89
N VAL A 63 -0.78 -10.28 -19.88
CA VAL A 63 -0.19 -9.68 -18.67
C VAL A 63 -0.99 -8.42 -18.34
N TYR A 64 -1.48 -8.35 -17.11
CA TYR A 64 -2.27 -7.22 -16.61
C TYR A 64 -1.55 -6.54 -15.45
N HIS A 65 -1.34 -5.23 -15.55
CA HIS A 65 -0.72 -4.43 -14.49
C HIS A 65 -1.80 -3.73 -13.65
N CYS A 66 -1.64 -3.78 -12.33
CA CYS A 66 -2.46 -3.02 -11.38
C CYS A 66 -1.58 -1.90 -10.81
N SER A 67 -1.77 -0.68 -11.30
CA SER A 67 -0.98 0.50 -10.93
C SER A 67 -1.89 1.72 -10.86
N LEU A 68 -1.53 2.70 -10.03
CA LEU A 68 -2.27 3.95 -9.92
C LEU A 68 -1.74 4.98 -10.93
N ASP A 69 -2.63 5.56 -11.73
CA ASP A 69 -2.30 6.65 -12.66
C ASP A 69 -1.94 7.95 -11.91
N LYS A 70 -2.63 8.20 -10.79
CA LYS A 70 -2.37 9.32 -9.88
C LYS A 70 -1.95 8.80 -8.51
N CYS A 71 -0.65 8.62 -8.33
CA CYS A 71 -0.06 8.25 -7.06
C CYS A 71 0.16 9.49 -6.18
N PRO A 72 -0.11 9.44 -4.87
CA PRO A 72 0.44 10.44 -3.95
C PRO A 72 1.97 10.34 -3.94
N SER A 73 2.65 11.41 -3.57
CA SER A 73 4.08 11.34 -3.29
C SER A 73 4.34 10.62 -1.96
N TRP A 74 5.53 10.05 -1.77
CA TRP A 74 5.92 9.48 -0.48
C TRP A 74 5.82 10.49 0.68
N GLY A 75 6.06 11.78 0.40
CA GLY A 75 5.88 12.86 1.37
C GLY A 75 4.41 13.06 1.75
N GLN A 76 3.49 13.07 0.78
CA GLN A 76 2.05 13.16 1.05
C GLN A 76 1.56 11.94 1.85
N LEU A 77 2.01 10.75 1.47
CA LEU A 77 1.68 9.51 2.16
C LEU A 77 2.13 9.54 3.64
N ALA A 78 3.32 10.07 3.91
CA ALA A 78 3.82 10.26 5.27
C ALA A 78 2.95 11.25 6.05
N THR A 79 2.57 12.38 5.45
CA THR A 79 1.67 13.36 6.07
C THR A 79 0.31 12.74 6.43
N TYR A 80 -0.31 12.01 5.49
CA TYR A 80 -1.57 11.31 5.76
C TYR A 80 -1.43 10.27 6.88
N ALA A 81 -0.30 9.56 6.94
CA ALA A 81 -0.03 8.60 8.00
C ALA A 81 0.11 9.28 9.38
N ILE A 82 0.82 10.41 9.47
CA ILE A 82 0.93 11.21 10.71
C ILE A 82 -0.46 11.64 11.18
N GLU A 83 -1.24 12.26 10.30
CA GLU A 83 -2.61 12.70 10.60
C GLU A 83 -3.50 11.54 11.07
N HIS A 84 -3.40 10.38 10.40
CA HIS A 84 -4.18 9.20 10.76
C HIS A 84 -3.82 8.66 12.15
N VAL A 85 -2.53 8.57 12.47
CA VAL A 85 -2.05 8.08 13.78
C VAL A 85 -2.42 9.04 14.91
N HIS A 86 -2.42 10.35 14.67
CA HIS A 86 -2.89 11.31 15.67
C HIS A 86 -4.39 11.17 15.95
N ASN A 87 -5.20 10.96 14.90
CA ASN A 87 -6.64 10.80 15.05
C ASN A 87 -7.04 9.40 15.58
N ASN A 88 -6.21 8.39 15.31
CA ASN A 88 -6.44 6.99 15.66
C ASN A 88 -5.14 6.36 16.20
N PRO A 89 -4.77 6.65 17.46
CA PRO A 89 -3.51 6.18 18.01
C PRO A 89 -3.48 4.66 18.15
N PHE A 90 -2.32 4.07 17.84
CA PHE A 90 -2.08 2.63 18.06
C PHE A 90 -2.07 2.30 19.55
N GLU A 91 -2.44 1.06 19.88
CA GLU A 91 -2.31 0.55 21.24
C GLU A 91 -0.84 0.42 21.65
N ASN A 92 -0.51 0.91 22.84
CA ASN A 92 0.84 0.92 23.42
C ASN A 92 1.91 1.48 22.45
N PRO A 93 1.83 2.77 22.06
CA PRO A 93 2.83 3.39 21.21
C PRO A 93 4.11 3.67 22.02
N ILE A 94 5.27 3.52 21.40
CA ILE A 94 6.56 3.88 22.02
C ILE A 94 6.72 5.40 22.05
N THR A 95 6.32 6.05 20.96
CA THR A 95 6.27 7.51 20.84
C THR A 95 5.12 7.87 19.91
N ILE A 96 4.51 9.04 20.09
CA ILE A 96 3.58 9.60 19.11
C ILE A 96 4.43 10.31 18.03
N PRO A 97 4.31 9.91 16.76
CA PRO A 97 4.96 10.61 15.65
C PRO A 97 4.63 12.10 15.66
N ASN A 98 5.63 12.98 15.64
CA ASN A 98 5.44 14.44 15.73
C ASN A 98 6.48 15.24 14.91
N TRP A 99 7.06 14.61 13.89
CA TRP A 99 8.15 15.15 13.06
C TRP A 99 7.68 15.70 11.72
#